data_AF-A0A447U8D2-F1
#
_entry.id   AF-A0A447U8D2-F1
#
_cell.length_a   1.000
_cell.length_b   1.000
_cell.length_c   1.000
_cell.angle_alpha   90.00
_cell.angle_beta   90.00
_cell.angle_gamma   90.00
#
_symmetry.space_group_name_H-M   'P 1'
#
loop_
_entity.id
_entity.type
_entity.pdbx_description
1 polymer ?
#
loop_
_entity_poly.entity_id
_entity_poly.type
_entity_poly.pdbx_seq_one_letter_code
_entity_poly.pdbx_strand_id
1 'polypeptide(L)'
;MLKINARQTLKRWVLEDEGRTIGANHLPECLRERMAQAPIAVVEDPFALRLERLREEYFIRMHHDFTHAYGDEAGWQAYSEYLHHGLFAIRRRLGLQRFAELTDTLDRALAEQLSSGSTDGHMAWLVPLLNEYYDPMYRYQLEKKAANIVFRGPWQDVANWLKAQ
;
A
#
# COMPACT_ATOMS: atom_id res chain seq x y z
N MET A 1 -2.65 -13.22 4.91
CA MET A 1 -2.88 -14.45 5.69
C MET A 1 -4.29 -14.37 6.28
N LEU A 2 -5.25 -15.17 5.78
CA LEU A 2 -6.64 -15.13 6.25
C LEU A 2 -6.73 -15.77 7.64
N LYS A 3 -6.93 -14.96 8.70
CA LYS A 3 -7.23 -15.47 10.04
C LYS A 3 -8.71 -15.85 10.11
N ILE A 4 -9.01 -17.14 10.07
CA ILE A 4 -10.36 -17.66 10.31
C ILE A 4 -10.54 -17.82 11.81
N ASN A 5 -11.42 -17.03 12.41
CA ASN A 5 -11.82 -17.20 13.80
C ASN A 5 -13.09 -18.06 13.84
N ALA A 6 -12.92 -19.38 13.92
CA ALA A 6 -13.97 -20.40 13.79
C ALA A 6 -15.00 -20.46 14.95
N ARG A 7 -15.15 -19.38 15.73
CA ARG A 7 -16.03 -19.33 16.92
C ARG A 7 -17.06 -18.20 16.91
N GLN A 8 -17.21 -17.47 15.81
CA GLN A 8 -18.29 -16.51 15.67
C GLN A 8 -19.19 -16.96 14.52
N THR A 9 -20.51 -16.99 14.73
CA THR A 9 -21.50 -16.91 13.66
C THR A 9 -21.26 -15.60 12.91
N LEU A 10 -20.32 -15.63 11.97
CA LEU A 10 -19.95 -14.50 11.13
C LEU A 10 -21.14 -14.21 10.21
N LYS A 11 -21.91 -13.17 10.51
CA LYS A 11 -23.02 -12.74 9.66
C LYS A 11 -22.54 -12.13 8.33
N ARG A 12 -21.25 -11.78 8.21
CA ARG A 12 -20.68 -11.17 7.00
C ARG A 12 -19.16 -11.35 6.90
N TRP A 13 -18.68 -11.51 5.67
CA TRP A 13 -17.25 -11.48 5.33
C TRP A 13 -16.92 -10.15 4.67
N VAL A 14 -15.84 -9.52 5.12
CA VAL A 14 -15.27 -8.32 4.48
C VAL A 14 -13.91 -8.72 3.92
N LEU A 15 -13.67 -8.39 2.67
CA LEU A 15 -12.46 -8.74 1.93
C LEU A 15 -11.92 -7.44 1.32
N GLU A 16 -10.62 -7.25 1.41
CA GLU A 16 -9.95 -6.20 0.63
C GLU A 16 -10.01 -6.56 -0.85
N ASP A 17 -10.24 -5.56 -1.70
CA ASP A 17 -10.38 -5.73 -3.14
C ASP A 17 -9.01 -5.95 -3.78
N GLU A 18 -8.46 -7.13 -3.54
CA GLU A 18 -7.15 -7.54 -4.03
C GLU A 18 -7.18 -7.93 -5.51
N GLY A 19 -6.03 -7.80 -6.16
CA GLY A 19 -5.84 -8.27 -7.54
C GLY A 19 -6.02 -9.79 -7.68
N ARG A 20 -6.00 -10.28 -8.93
CA ARG A 20 -6.09 -11.72 -9.24
C ARG A 20 -5.01 -12.57 -8.54
N THR A 21 -3.88 -11.95 -8.23
CA THR A 21 -2.70 -12.56 -7.61
C THR A 21 -2.30 -11.80 -6.36
N ILE A 22 -2.16 -12.50 -5.23
CA ILE A 22 -1.49 -11.99 -4.03
C ILE A 22 -0.12 -12.66 -3.98
N GLY A 23 0.88 -12.00 -4.57
CA GLY A 23 2.18 -12.63 -4.85
C GLY A 23 2.02 -13.82 -5.80
N ALA A 24 2.46 -15.02 -5.38
CA ALA A 24 2.33 -16.26 -6.16
C ALA A 24 0.97 -16.96 -5.97
N ASN A 25 0.14 -16.52 -5.02
CA ASN A 25 -1.12 -17.18 -4.69
C ASN A 25 -2.28 -16.66 -5.53
N HIS A 26 -3.12 -17.59 -5.98
CA HIS A 26 -4.32 -17.30 -6.74
C HIS A 26 -5.56 -17.47 -5.86
N LEU A 27 -6.47 -16.50 -5.92
CA LEU A 27 -7.78 -16.65 -5.29
C LEU A 27 -8.55 -17.79 -5.98
N PRO A 28 -9.23 -18.68 -5.22
CA PRO A 28 -10.13 -19.65 -5.81
C PRO A 28 -11.16 -18.97 -6.71
N GLU A 29 -11.42 -19.56 -7.88
CA GLU A 29 -12.24 -18.92 -8.92
C GLU A 29 -13.64 -18.56 -8.41
N CYS A 30 -14.26 -19.46 -7.64
CA CYS A 30 -15.58 -19.24 -7.04
C CYS A 30 -15.61 -18.04 -6.08
N LEU A 31 -14.50 -17.75 -5.40
CA LEU A 31 -14.38 -16.57 -4.53
C LEU A 31 -14.20 -15.31 -5.38
N ARG A 32 -13.37 -15.38 -6.43
CA ARG A 32 -13.11 -14.28 -7.36
C ARG A 32 -14.38 -13.79 -8.05
N GLU A 33 -15.20 -14.72 -8.55
CA GLU A 33 -16.49 -14.41 -9.19
C GLU A 33 -17.45 -13.73 -8.22
N ARG A 34 -17.52 -14.22 -6.98
CA ARG A 34 -18.35 -13.59 -5.93
C ARG A 34 -17.85 -12.20 -5.55
N MET A 35 -16.53 -12.01 -5.42
CA MET A 35 -15.94 -10.70 -5.15
C MET A 35 -16.25 -9.70 -6.26
N ALA A 36 -16.24 -10.13 -7.53
CA ALA A 36 -16.54 -9.26 -8.66
C ALA A 36 -17.99 -8.71 -8.67
N GLN A 37 -18.92 -9.39 -7.98
CA GLN A 37 -20.32 -9.00 -7.87
C GLN A 37 -20.68 -8.42 -6.50
N ALA A 38 -19.74 -8.43 -5.55
CA ALA A 38 -20.00 -8.01 -4.18
C ALA A 38 -20.14 -6.48 -4.07
N PRO A 39 -20.95 -5.97 -3.12
CA PRO A 39 -20.96 -4.55 -2.77
C PRO A 39 -19.59 -4.09 -2.30
N ILE A 40 -19.20 -2.88 -2.70
CA ILE A 40 -17.90 -2.27 -2.40
C ILE A 40 -18.12 -1.06 -1.51
N ALA A 41 -17.40 -1.01 -0.39
CA ALA A 41 -17.21 0.20 0.39
C ALA A 41 -15.80 0.72 0.13
N VAL A 42 -15.67 2.01 -0.21
CA VAL A 42 -14.38 2.63 -0.52
C VAL A 42 -13.90 3.45 0.66
N VAL A 43 -12.70 3.12 1.15
CA VAL A 43 -11.97 3.94 2.12
C VAL A 43 -11.28 5.06 1.37
N GLU A 44 -11.72 6.29 1.61
CA GLU A 44 -11.16 7.50 1.02
C GLU A 44 -10.63 8.41 2.13
N ASP A 45 -9.47 8.01 2.67
CA ASP A 45 -8.79 8.81 3.67
C ASP A 45 -8.07 10.03 3.06
N PRO A 46 -7.98 11.15 3.79
CA PRO A 46 -7.25 12.34 3.34
C PRO A 46 -5.80 12.00 2.95
N PHE A 47 -5.27 12.69 1.94
CA PHE A 47 -3.93 12.43 1.42
C PHE A 47 -2.85 12.51 2.52
N ALA A 48 -2.91 13.53 3.39
CA ALA A 48 -1.98 13.69 4.49
C ALA A 48 -2.00 12.49 5.47
N LEU A 49 -3.17 11.93 5.74
CA LEU A 49 -3.29 10.76 6.61
C LEU A 49 -2.71 9.51 5.95
N ARG A 50 -2.89 9.34 4.64
CA ARG A 50 -2.28 8.24 3.87
C ARG A 50 -0.76 8.35 3.88
N LEU A 51 -0.20 9.54 3.68
CA LEU A 51 1.25 9.77 3.73
C LEU A 51 1.83 9.42 5.10
N GLU A 52 1.17 9.86 6.17
CA GLU A 52 1.64 9.58 7.54
C GLU A 52 1.66 8.07 7.83
N ARG A 53 0.62 7.34 7.44
CA ARG A 53 0.59 5.88 7.58
C ARG A 53 1.70 5.20 6.77
N LEU A 54 1.92 5.63 5.53
CA LEU A 54 2.99 5.09 4.69
C LEU A 54 4.38 5.39 5.25
N ARG A 55 4.59 6.58 5.85
CA ARG A 55 5.83 6.93 6.54
C ARG A 55 6.09 5.98 7.70
N GLU A 56 5.09 5.77 8.55
CA GLU A 56 5.18 4.87 9.70
C GLU A 56 5.47 3.42 9.26
N GLU A 57 4.70 2.90 8.30
CA GLU A 57 4.85 1.52 7.84
C GLU A 57 6.18 1.28 7.13
N TYR A 58 6.52 2.14 6.16
CA TYR A 58 7.62 1.87 5.24
C TYR A 58 8.95 2.48 5.64
N PHE A 59 9.01 3.55 6.43
CA PHE A 59 10.29 4.21 6.74
C PHE A 59 10.70 4.05 8.20
N ILE A 60 9.74 3.97 9.11
CA ILE A 60 9.99 3.82 10.54
C ILE A 60 10.00 2.34 10.91
N ARG A 61 8.84 1.68 10.77
CA ARG A 61 8.66 0.30 11.21
C ARG A 61 9.48 -0.68 10.38
N MET A 62 9.46 -0.54 9.07
CA MET A 62 10.22 -1.46 8.22
C MET A 62 11.73 -1.32 8.42
N HIS A 63 12.26 -0.10 8.56
CA HIS A 63 13.67 0.09 8.94
C HIS A 63 13.98 -0.60 10.28
N HIS A 64 13.15 -0.38 11.30
CA HIS A 64 13.28 -1.07 12.59
C HIS A 64 13.30 -2.60 12.41
N ASP A 65 12.37 -3.16 11.63
CA ASP A 65 12.23 -4.60 11.45
C ASP A 65 13.44 -5.21 10.70
N PHE A 66 14.00 -4.51 9.71
CA PHE A 66 15.24 -4.92 9.04
C PHE A 66 16.44 -4.86 9.99
N THR A 67 16.60 -3.76 10.73
CA THR A 67 17.67 -3.58 11.73
C THR A 67 17.59 -4.66 12.82
N HIS A 68 16.39 -4.94 13.32
CA HIS A 68 16.17 -5.98 14.32
C HIS A 68 16.48 -7.39 13.78
N ALA A 69 16.19 -7.66 12.50
CA ALA A 69 16.43 -8.97 11.89
C ALA A 69 17.89 -9.22 11.50
N TYR A 70 18.60 -8.20 11.02
CA TYR A 70 19.90 -8.36 10.38
C TYR A 70 21.05 -7.56 11.05
N GLY A 71 20.75 -6.75 12.07
CA GLY A 71 21.71 -5.81 12.68
C GLY A 71 21.79 -4.50 11.90
N ASP A 72 22.54 -3.51 12.42
CA ASP A 72 22.53 -2.14 11.90
C ASP A 72 22.99 -2.03 10.43
N GLU A 73 24.20 -2.50 10.12
CA GLU A 73 24.79 -2.33 8.78
C GLU A 73 24.06 -3.18 7.72
N ALA A 74 23.88 -4.48 7.99
CA ALA A 74 23.21 -5.38 7.06
C ALA A 74 21.69 -5.10 6.96
N GLY A 75 21.06 -4.66 8.05
CA GLY A 75 19.67 -4.23 8.07
C GLY A 75 19.45 -2.97 7.24
N TRP A 76 20.33 -1.98 7.38
CA TRP A 76 20.29 -0.77 6.55
C TRP A 76 20.41 -1.09 5.05
N GLN A 77 21.35 -1.96 4.68
CA GLN A 77 21.52 -2.38 3.29
C GLN A 77 20.27 -3.09 2.77
N ALA A 78 19.74 -4.06 3.52
CA ALA A 78 18.55 -4.82 3.12
C ALA A 78 17.30 -3.94 3.00
N TYR A 79 17.11 -2.97 3.90
CA TYR A 79 16.05 -1.97 3.85
C TYR A 79 16.17 -1.07 2.62
N SER A 80 17.37 -0.57 2.34
CA SER A 80 17.64 0.27 1.17
C SER A 80 17.35 -0.50 -0.13
N GLU A 81 17.87 -1.74 -0.24
CA GLU A 81 17.63 -2.63 -1.37
C GLU A 81 16.13 -2.93 -1.57
N TYR A 82 15.38 -3.12 -0.48
CA TYR A 82 13.94 -3.34 -0.54
C TYR A 82 13.21 -2.15 -1.20
N LEU A 83 13.51 -0.92 -0.79
CA LEU A 83 12.88 0.28 -1.37
C LEU A 83 13.25 0.45 -2.85
N HIS A 84 14.53 0.26 -3.20
CA HIS A 84 14.97 0.29 -4.60
C HIS A 84 14.28 -0.79 -5.44
N HIS A 85 14.14 -2.00 -4.91
CA HIS A 85 13.45 -3.09 -5.60
C HIS A 85 11.98 -2.74 -5.87
N GLY A 86 11.29 -2.17 -4.88
CA GLY A 86 9.91 -1.70 -5.04
C GLY A 86 9.76 -0.67 -6.16
N LEU A 87 10.66 0.33 -6.19
CA LEU A 87 10.65 1.35 -7.25
C LEU A 87 11.02 0.76 -8.63
N PHE A 88 11.97 -0.16 -8.68
CA PHE A 88 12.38 -0.85 -9.91
C PHE A 88 11.26 -1.70 -10.51
N ALA A 89 10.46 -2.38 -9.67
CA ALA A 89 9.36 -3.24 -10.12
C ALA A 89 8.32 -2.48 -10.97
N ILE A 90 8.18 -1.17 -10.76
CA ILE A 90 7.24 -0.31 -11.47
C ILE A 90 7.89 0.56 -12.57
N ARG A 91 9.21 0.43 -12.79
CA ARG A 91 9.99 1.20 -13.78
C ARG A 91 9.36 1.24 -15.17
N ARG A 92 8.82 0.12 -15.65
CA ARG A 92 8.19 0.05 -16.99
C ARG A 92 7.00 0.99 -17.14
N ARG A 93 6.28 1.25 -16.05
CA ARG A 93 5.10 2.13 -16.03
C ARG A 93 5.49 3.59 -15.78
N LEU A 94 6.54 3.83 -15.01
CA LEU A 94 7.10 5.16 -14.79
C LEU A 94 7.81 5.73 -16.04
N GLY A 95 8.42 4.85 -16.85
CA GLY A 95 9.35 5.27 -17.90
C GLY A 95 10.75 5.56 -17.35
N LEU A 96 11.75 5.59 -18.24
CA LEU A 96 13.16 5.66 -17.84
C LEU A 96 13.53 6.97 -17.14
N GLN A 97 13.05 8.10 -17.65
CA GLN A 97 13.35 9.42 -17.08
C GLN A 97 12.79 9.55 -15.67
N ARG A 98 11.48 9.29 -15.49
CA ARG A 98 10.82 9.44 -14.19
C ARG A 98 11.36 8.45 -13.16
N PHE A 99 11.66 7.23 -13.58
CA PHE A 99 12.33 6.26 -12.73
C PHE A 99 13.69 6.76 -12.23
N ALA A 100 14.51 7.36 -13.10
CA ALA A 100 15.81 7.89 -12.70
C ALA A 100 15.68 9.05 -11.69
N GLU A 101 14.74 9.98 -11.92
CA GLU A 101 14.48 11.11 -11.02
C GLU A 101 14.00 10.67 -9.62
N LEU A 102 13.10 9.68 -9.57
CA LEU A 102 12.61 9.11 -8.31
C LEU A 102 13.71 8.31 -7.59
N THR A 103 14.56 7.59 -8.33
CA THR A 103 15.67 6.83 -7.75
C THR A 103 16.69 7.77 -7.10
N ASP A 104 17.09 8.84 -7.79
CA ASP A 104 18.01 9.84 -7.24
C ASP A 104 17.44 10.53 -5.98
N THR A 105 16.13 10.76 -5.96
CA THR A 105 15.47 11.34 -4.78
C THR A 105 15.37 10.34 -3.62
N LEU A 106 15.18 9.04 -3.91
CA LEU A 106 15.26 7.97 -2.92
C LEU A 106 16.68 7.84 -2.34
N ASP A 107 17.72 7.89 -3.17
CA ASP A 107 19.12 7.83 -2.73
C ASP A 107 19.45 8.96 -1.76
N ARG A 108 19.02 10.19 -2.09
CA ARG A 108 19.19 11.36 -1.21
C ARG A 108 18.43 11.21 0.10
N ALA A 109 17.20 10.72 0.06
CA ALA A 109 16.40 10.48 1.26
C ALA A 109 17.02 9.42 2.19
N LEU A 110 17.55 8.34 1.62
CA LEU A 110 18.25 7.30 2.37
C LEU A 110 19.51 7.86 3.05
N ALA A 111 20.30 8.67 2.35
CA ALA A 111 21.48 9.31 2.94
C ALA A 111 21.13 10.27 4.10
N GLU A 112 20.02 11.02 3.97
CA GLU A 112 19.50 11.87 5.04
C GLU A 112 19.03 11.04 6.24
N GLN A 113 18.27 9.97 6.00
CA GLN A 113 17.79 9.08 7.05
C GLN A 113 18.96 8.41 7.79
N LEU A 114 20.00 7.98 7.09
CA LEU A 114 21.19 7.36 7.72
C LEU A 114 21.95 8.36 8.60
N SER A 115 22.09 9.61 8.16
CA SER A 115 22.90 10.62 8.86
C SER A 115 22.17 11.31 10.00
N SER A 116 20.85 11.46 9.92
CA SER A 116 20.05 12.25 10.85
C SER A 116 18.93 11.48 11.57
N GLY A 117 18.58 10.30 11.09
CA GLY A 117 17.38 9.56 11.51
C GLY A 117 16.07 10.12 10.96
N SER A 118 16.08 11.26 10.27
CA SER A 118 14.89 11.88 9.69
C SER A 118 14.35 11.08 8.51
N THR A 119 13.03 10.89 8.47
CA THR A 119 12.34 10.25 7.33
C THR A 119 11.72 11.26 6.37
N ASP A 120 11.83 12.56 6.65
CA ASP A 120 11.10 13.60 5.93
C ASP A 120 11.52 13.69 4.46
N GLY A 121 12.80 13.47 4.16
CA GLY A 121 13.32 13.40 2.79
C GLY A 121 12.60 12.38 1.90
N HIS A 122 12.03 11.31 2.48
CA HIS A 122 11.30 10.30 1.71
C HIS A 122 10.00 10.83 1.09
N MET A 123 9.45 11.94 1.60
CA MET A 123 8.26 12.55 1.00
C MET A 123 8.51 13.01 -0.44
N ALA A 124 9.74 13.39 -0.77
CA ALA A 124 10.11 13.94 -2.07
C ALA A 124 9.94 12.92 -3.22
N TRP A 125 10.05 11.62 -2.95
CA TRP A 125 9.79 10.57 -3.95
C TRP A 125 8.45 9.85 -3.71
N LEU A 126 7.98 9.75 -2.46
CA LEU A 126 6.70 9.11 -2.14
C LEU A 126 5.50 9.90 -2.69
N VAL A 127 5.48 11.23 -2.54
CA VAL A 127 4.36 12.07 -2.98
C VAL A 127 4.15 12.00 -4.50
N PRO A 128 5.18 12.21 -5.35
CA PRO A 128 5.02 12.05 -6.80
C PRO A 128 4.63 10.63 -7.18
N LEU A 129 5.22 9.62 -6.53
CA LEU A 129 4.90 8.21 -6.79
C LEU A 129 3.41 7.91 -6.53
N LEU A 130 2.83 8.41 -5.44
CA LEU A 130 1.40 8.23 -5.18
C LEU A 130 0.54 8.95 -6.22
N ASN A 131 0.80 10.23 -6.47
CA ASN A 131 -0.02 11.06 -7.34
C ASN A 131 0.04 10.66 -8.82
N GLU A 132 1.21 10.24 -9.30
CA GLU A 132 1.45 9.99 -10.72
C GLU A 132 1.23 8.52 -11.11
N TYR A 133 1.34 7.60 -10.14
CA TYR A 133 1.25 6.17 -10.44
C TYR A 133 0.13 5.44 -9.68
N TYR A 134 0.14 5.46 -8.35
CA TYR A 134 -0.80 4.65 -7.57
C TYR A 134 -2.23 5.21 -7.59
N ASP A 135 -2.41 6.49 -7.31
CA ASP A 135 -3.74 7.12 -7.24
C ASP A 135 -4.49 7.05 -8.60
N PRO A 136 -3.85 7.31 -9.77
CA PRO A 136 -4.50 7.11 -11.07
C PRO A 136 -4.85 5.66 -11.35
N MET A 137 -3.97 4.72 -10.99
CA MET A 137 -4.21 3.29 -11.15
C MET A 137 -5.43 2.83 -10.32
N TYR A 138 -5.49 3.21 -9.04
CA TYR A 138 -6.61 2.86 -8.16
C TYR A 138 -7.91 3.50 -8.61
N ARG A 139 -7.89 4.77 -9.04
CA ARG A 139 -9.07 5.45 -9.59
C ARG A 139 -9.63 4.70 -10.81
N TYR A 140 -8.76 4.35 -11.76
CA TYR A 140 -9.15 3.58 -12.94
C TYR A 140 -9.71 2.19 -12.60
N GLN A 141 -9.16 1.51 -11.60
CA GLN A 141 -9.67 0.23 -11.13
C GLN A 141 -11.05 0.36 -10.46
N LEU A 142 -11.25 1.40 -9.66
CA LEU A 142 -12.53 1.69 -9.00
C LEU A 142 -13.61 2.09 -10.00
N GLU A 143 -13.28 2.87 -11.03
CA GLU A 143 -14.22 3.28 -12.09
C GLU A 143 -14.85 2.06 -12.80
N LYS A 144 -14.08 0.99 -13.03
CA LYS A 144 -14.59 -0.26 -13.60
C LYS A 144 -15.62 -0.98 -12.73
N LYS A 145 -15.63 -0.68 -11.43
CA LYS A 145 -16.50 -1.30 -10.42
C LYS A 145 -17.50 -0.31 -9.83
N ALA A 146 -17.67 0.86 -10.46
CA ALA A 146 -18.49 1.95 -9.93
C ALA A 146 -19.92 1.53 -9.58
N ALA A 147 -20.52 0.64 -10.38
CA ALA A 147 -21.86 0.10 -10.15
C ALA A 147 -22.02 -0.69 -8.84
N ASN A 148 -20.93 -1.24 -8.30
CA ASN A 148 -20.94 -2.02 -7.07
C ASN A 148 -20.63 -1.17 -5.83
N ILE A 149 -20.25 0.10 -5.99
CA ILE A 149 -19.89 0.97 -4.86
C ILE A 149 -21.17 1.42 -4.14
N VAL A 150 -21.32 1.00 -2.88
CA VAL A 150 -22.48 1.30 -2.04
C VAL A 150 -22.20 2.32 -0.94
N PHE A 151 -20.92 2.57 -0.63
CA PHE A 151 -20.50 3.54 0.37
C PHE A 151 -19.07 4.05 0.08
N ARG A 152 -18.80 5.30 0.43
CA ARG A 152 -17.46 5.93 0.31
C ARG A 152 -17.27 6.93 1.44
N GLY A 153 -16.12 6.88 2.10
CA GLY A 153 -15.73 7.86 3.12
C GLY A 153 -14.43 7.49 3.82
N PRO A 154 -14.00 8.29 4.81
CA PRO A 154 -12.86 7.97 5.66
C PRO A 154 -13.03 6.61 6.34
N TRP A 155 -11.91 6.00 6.76
CA TRP A 155 -11.92 4.67 7.40
C TRP A 155 -12.96 4.56 8.53
N GLN A 156 -13.07 5.58 9.37
CA GLN A 156 -13.98 5.59 10.51
C GLN A 156 -15.44 5.49 10.06
N ASP A 157 -15.81 6.15 8.98
CA ASP A 157 -17.18 6.17 8.46
C ASP A 157 -17.52 4.84 7.79
N VAL A 158 -16.57 4.27 7.03
CA VAL A 158 -16.71 2.93 6.46
C VAL A 158 -16.88 1.89 7.57
N ALA A 159 -16.08 1.97 8.63
CA ALA A 159 -16.18 1.06 9.78
C ALA A 159 -17.52 1.21 10.53
N ASN A 160 -18.01 2.43 10.69
CA ASN A 160 -19.32 2.70 11.29
C ASN A 160 -20.46 2.17 10.41
N TRP A 161 -20.39 2.41 9.10
CA TRP A 161 -21.35 1.88 8.12
C TRP A 161 -21.38 0.35 8.13
N LEU A 162 -20.22 -0.32 8.18
CA LEU A 162 -20.14 -1.78 8.28
C LEU A 162 -20.80 -2.34 9.55
N LYS A 163 -20.68 -1.63 10.68
CA LYS A 163 -21.29 -2.04 11.96
C LYS A 163 -22.80 -1.82 12.02
N ALA A 164 -23.33 -0.87 11.25
CA ALA A 164 -24.74 -0.50 11.26
C ALA A 164 -25.63 -1.42 10.39
N GLN A 165 -25.06 -2.47 9.80
CA GLN A 165 -25.68 -3.31 8.77
C GLN A 165 -25.93 -4.76 9.20
#